data_AF-A0A7W2QKK3-F1
#
_entry.id   AF-A0A7W2QKK3-F1
#
_cell.length_a   1.000
_cell.length_b   1.000
_cell.length_c   1.000
_cell.angle_alpha   90.00
_cell.angle_beta   90.00
_cell.angle_gamma   90.00
#
_symmetry.space_group_name_H-M   'P 1'
#
loop_
_entity.id
_entity.type
_entity.pdbx_description
1 polymer ?
#
loop_
_entity_poly.entity_id
_entity_poly.type
_entity_poly.pdbx_seq_one_letter_code
_entity_poly.pdbx_strand_id
1 'polypeptide(L)'
;MDIRIFTGPVALRAAIVGMGSRGLSLLEQFIALAQANPDKVMQLSLHDPQTPGAGLHAQTQPDYLMLNTMAGQLSAFCGAHPLAPTAGPTFLQWCHEQDIRLDGRGHLSPDATGRPVAFGDFVPRRLLGLYLQASYRWLLQRCPDNLQVRHFAERVSRATPLPDGAGWTLHSSSGEARSCDALFITCGHAQAPSLPTEAGGRVAVEGLGLTAMDTLAALTEGRGGRFVAADNLAGWRYEASGREPSLYLFSRSGLPYHARPAAGVDSHQPWPRLFFTAAAVERLRGQSCQLDFVAQVLPLIEDEMRAVFYQATVRCQAPEQLAELQRDLQAADNDQRRSALFARLALDWGEFDPAGWHAVGHWQGRADGYVSWYRHWIEQDLIRSRLGRAQSPLTQAMEVWRDYRDLLRQVVDHGGLQAHSTLAFYRFFAGVSNRLVGGPQSERYEDLLALLDAGVLQVLPPQRVRRRNGILSLHGLHDDQAPALTVDHLIEARALPSGLSASHHPLLADLLEQGLIRAAHPEPADGVDVDPMGRARYPDGTVHDRLWLLGPAVEGSTFYNHYVPTPDPHCLAPLQARRAVQDCLTRLMQQSRAQLQTSVNCL
;
A
#
# COMPACT_ATOMS: atom_id res chain seq x y z
N MET A 1 12.19 31.45 -0.70
CA MET A 1 11.68 31.69 0.67
C MET A 1 12.87 32.04 1.54
N ASP A 2 12.80 33.21 2.16
CA ASP A 2 13.91 33.86 2.84
C ASP A 2 14.48 33.01 3.99
N ILE A 3 15.81 32.91 4.01
CA ILE A 3 16.58 32.24 5.06
C ILE A 3 16.48 33.10 6.32
N ARG A 4 15.52 32.83 7.20
CA ARG A 4 15.55 33.39 8.55
C ARG A 4 16.65 32.70 9.35
N ILE A 5 17.76 33.40 9.58
CA ILE A 5 18.89 32.91 10.37
C ILE A 5 18.58 33.18 11.85
N PHE A 6 18.44 32.13 12.65
CA PHE A 6 18.27 32.25 14.10
C PHE A 6 19.65 32.33 14.77
N THR A 7 19.83 33.30 15.66
CA THR A 7 21.09 33.55 16.40
C THR A 7 21.06 33.01 17.84
N GLY A 8 20.02 32.26 18.23
CA GLY A 8 19.88 31.61 19.54
C GLY A 8 20.28 30.14 19.54
N PRO A 9 20.42 29.50 20.72
CA PRO A 9 20.72 28.07 20.83
C PRO A 9 19.59 27.23 20.20
N VAL A 10 19.95 26.38 19.25
CA VAL A 10 18.99 25.49 18.56
C VAL A 10 18.69 24.30 19.48
N ALA A 11 17.42 24.14 19.86
CA ALA A 11 16.98 23.08 20.75
C ALA A 11 16.87 21.71 20.05
N LEU A 12 16.74 21.71 18.71
CA LEU A 12 16.60 20.50 17.90
C LEU A 12 16.99 20.74 16.44
N ARG A 13 17.89 19.91 15.88
CA ARG A 13 18.12 19.80 14.44
C ARG A 13 17.70 18.41 13.96
N ALA A 14 16.60 18.32 13.24
CA ALA A 14 16.12 17.06 12.66
C ALA A 14 16.30 17.03 11.13
N ALA A 15 16.44 15.84 10.58
CA ALA A 15 16.43 15.59 9.14
C ALA A 15 15.36 14.56 8.77
N ILE A 16 14.63 14.82 7.70
CA ILE A 16 13.72 13.86 7.07
C ILE A 16 14.27 13.53 5.68
N VAL A 17 14.57 12.26 5.44
CA VAL A 17 14.97 11.74 4.12
C VAL A 17 13.78 11.02 3.48
N GLY A 18 13.31 11.57 2.37
CA GLY A 18 12.05 11.19 1.71
C GLY A 18 10.91 12.11 2.13
N MET A 19 10.32 12.79 1.16
CA MET A 19 9.25 13.78 1.35
C MET A 19 8.02 13.43 0.50
N GLY A 20 7.67 12.15 0.45
CA GLY A 20 6.37 11.68 -0.02
C GLY A 20 5.29 11.80 1.07
N SER A 21 4.20 11.05 0.94
CA SER A 21 3.08 11.07 1.89
C SER A 21 3.49 10.80 3.35
N ARG A 22 4.46 9.90 3.58
CA ARG A 22 4.99 9.59 4.92
C ARG A 22 5.84 10.73 5.51
N GLY A 23 6.66 11.37 4.68
CA GLY A 23 7.45 12.55 5.07
C GLY A 23 6.55 13.75 5.38
N LEU A 24 5.44 13.92 4.67
CA LEU A 24 4.43 14.93 4.98
C LEU A 24 3.80 14.72 6.35
N SER A 25 3.48 13.47 6.72
CA SER A 25 2.99 13.17 8.07
C SER A 25 4.01 13.56 9.14
N LEU A 26 5.31 13.37 8.91
CA LEU A 26 6.33 13.85 9.86
C LEU A 26 6.40 15.37 9.91
N LEU A 27 6.38 16.05 8.76
CA LEU A 27 6.39 17.52 8.68
C LEU A 27 5.20 18.12 9.45
N GLU A 28 4.00 17.57 9.27
CA GLU A 28 2.81 17.96 10.03
C GLU A 28 3.07 17.88 11.54
N GLN A 29 3.65 16.77 12.02
CA GLN A 29 3.88 16.58 13.45
C GLN A 29 5.02 17.47 14.00
N PHE A 30 6.05 17.80 13.21
CA PHE A 30 7.07 18.77 13.61
C PHE A 30 6.50 20.19 13.72
N ILE A 31 5.59 20.59 12.84
CA ILE A 31 4.90 21.89 12.93
C ILE A 31 4.06 21.93 14.21
N ALA A 32 3.27 20.87 14.49
CA ALA A 32 2.48 20.76 15.72
C ALA A 32 3.37 20.86 16.97
N LEU A 33 4.51 20.17 16.94
CA LEU A 33 5.47 20.16 18.03
C LEU A 33 6.04 21.55 18.29
N ALA A 34 6.44 22.27 17.25
CA ALA A 34 6.99 23.61 17.36
C ALA A 34 5.95 24.61 17.90
N GLN A 35 4.70 24.53 17.42
CA GLN A 35 3.59 25.36 17.92
C GLN A 35 3.33 25.12 19.42
N ALA A 36 3.43 23.88 19.88
CA ALA A 36 3.28 23.52 21.29
C ALA A 36 4.50 23.90 22.16
N ASN A 37 5.61 24.32 21.57
CA ASN A 37 6.86 24.64 22.26
C ASN A 37 7.47 25.96 21.73
N PRO A 38 6.76 27.11 21.86
CA PRO A 38 7.17 28.38 21.25
C PRO A 38 8.55 28.87 21.71
N ASP A 39 8.98 28.47 22.91
CA ASP A 39 10.28 28.86 23.49
C ASP A 39 11.47 28.06 22.94
N LYS A 40 11.24 27.05 22.10
CA LYS A 40 12.29 26.19 21.54
C LYS A 40 12.47 26.44 20.06
N VAL A 41 13.67 26.86 19.68
CA VAL A 41 14.07 26.98 18.26
C VAL A 41 14.37 25.60 17.69
N MET A 42 13.71 25.23 16.60
CA MET A 42 13.86 23.95 15.91
C MET A 42 14.28 24.17 14.45
N GLN A 43 15.14 23.29 13.95
CA GLN A 43 15.54 23.25 12.54
C GLN A 43 15.18 21.90 11.95
N LEU A 44 14.53 21.92 10.79
CA LEU A 44 14.10 20.74 10.06
C LEU A 44 14.65 20.79 8.63
N SER A 45 15.56 19.87 8.32
CA SER A 45 16.06 19.68 6.96
C SER A 45 15.27 18.58 6.24
N LEU A 46 14.72 18.91 5.07
CA LEU A 46 13.97 18.00 4.23
C LEU A 46 14.84 17.61 3.04
N HIS A 47 15.11 16.31 2.86
CA HIS A 47 15.96 15.80 1.79
C HIS A 47 15.13 14.93 0.86
N ASP A 48 14.86 15.44 -0.34
CA ASP A 48 14.17 14.70 -1.39
C ASP A 48 14.60 15.24 -2.75
N PRO A 49 15.10 14.40 -3.68
CA PRO A 49 15.52 14.85 -5.00
C PRO A 49 14.36 15.32 -5.89
N GLN A 50 13.12 14.94 -5.57
CA GLN A 50 11.93 15.36 -6.28
C GLN A 50 11.29 16.56 -5.58
N THR A 51 10.26 17.14 -6.22
CA THR A 51 9.50 18.19 -5.55
C THR A 51 8.77 17.61 -4.33
N PRO A 52 8.92 18.21 -3.13
CA PRO A 52 8.28 17.75 -1.91
C PRO A 52 6.76 17.52 -2.06
N GLY A 53 6.30 16.47 -1.39
CA GLY A 53 4.92 16.02 -1.31
C GLY A 53 4.57 14.94 -2.32
N ALA A 54 4.91 15.13 -3.59
CA ALA A 54 4.42 14.29 -4.69
C ALA A 54 4.90 12.82 -4.61
N GLY A 55 6.11 12.59 -4.11
CA GLY A 55 6.74 11.27 -4.12
C GLY A 55 6.65 10.61 -5.50
N LEU A 56 6.18 9.35 -5.54
CA LEU A 56 6.05 8.56 -6.77
C LEU A 56 4.93 9.04 -7.72
N HIS A 57 4.11 10.00 -7.31
CA HIS A 57 2.98 10.53 -8.06
C HIS A 57 3.39 11.80 -8.81
N ALA A 58 4.28 11.68 -9.79
CA ALA A 58 4.75 12.84 -10.53
C ALA A 58 3.61 13.51 -11.32
N GLN A 59 3.61 14.84 -11.38
CA GLN A 59 2.57 15.63 -12.07
C GLN A 59 2.56 15.43 -13.59
N THR A 60 3.67 14.93 -14.13
CA THR A 60 3.86 14.61 -15.54
C THR A 60 3.33 13.22 -15.92
N GLN A 61 2.83 12.45 -14.96
CA GLN A 61 2.24 11.14 -15.27
C GLN A 61 0.98 11.31 -16.13
N PRO A 62 0.81 10.47 -17.16
CA PRO A 62 -0.37 10.50 -18.02
C PRO A 62 -1.62 9.98 -17.30
N ASP A 63 -2.79 10.37 -17.81
CA ASP A 63 -4.07 10.09 -17.14
C ASP A 63 -4.43 8.61 -17.07
N TYR A 64 -3.98 7.81 -18.05
CA TYR A 64 -4.19 6.37 -18.03
C TYR A 64 -3.47 5.66 -16.87
N LEU A 65 -2.59 6.34 -16.12
CA LEU A 65 -2.04 5.82 -14.86
C LEU A 65 -2.92 6.26 -13.68
N MET A 66 -3.87 5.39 -13.33
CA MET A 66 -4.90 5.64 -12.33
C MET A 66 -4.47 5.22 -10.92
N LEU A 67 -5.02 5.89 -9.91
CA LEU A 67 -4.92 5.47 -8.50
C LEU A 67 -5.68 4.15 -8.29
N ASN A 68 -5.19 3.35 -7.34
CA ASN A 68 -5.81 2.09 -6.90
C ASN A 68 -6.60 2.25 -5.59
N THR A 69 -6.81 3.49 -5.16
CA THR A 69 -7.56 3.90 -3.97
C THR A 69 -8.57 4.95 -4.38
N MET A 70 -9.79 4.84 -3.86
CA MET A 70 -10.87 5.77 -4.16
C MET A 70 -10.55 7.18 -3.66
N ALA A 71 -10.96 8.20 -4.40
CA ALA A 71 -10.68 9.60 -4.09
C ALA A 71 -11.14 10.00 -2.67
N GLY A 72 -12.30 9.50 -2.25
CA GLY A 72 -12.87 9.77 -0.92
C GLY A 72 -12.11 9.15 0.24
N GLN A 73 -11.18 8.23 -0.01
CA GLN A 73 -10.40 7.53 1.01
C GLN A 73 -9.02 8.14 1.26
N LEU A 74 -8.66 9.23 0.59
CA LEU A 74 -7.32 9.81 0.61
C LEU A 74 -7.25 11.12 1.39
N SER A 75 -6.21 11.26 2.22
CA SER A 75 -5.87 12.50 2.91
C SER A 75 -4.37 12.60 3.14
N ALA A 76 -3.80 13.80 3.13
CA ALA A 76 -2.43 14.06 3.58
C ALA A 76 -2.34 14.32 5.09
N PHE A 77 -3.48 14.55 5.75
CA PHE A 77 -3.57 15.13 7.09
C PHE A 77 -4.10 14.16 8.14
N CYS A 78 -3.65 14.34 9.38
CA CYS A 78 -4.11 13.56 10.52
C CYS A 78 -5.52 13.98 10.97
N GLY A 79 -6.48 13.06 10.91
CA GLY A 79 -7.85 13.30 11.40
C GLY A 79 -7.97 13.34 12.93
N ALA A 80 -7.16 12.56 13.67
CA ALA A 80 -7.27 12.45 15.13
C ALA A 80 -6.60 13.60 15.90
N HIS A 81 -5.53 14.16 15.35
CA HIS A 81 -4.73 15.22 15.98
C HIS A 81 -4.41 16.31 14.95
N PRO A 82 -5.42 17.08 14.51
CA PRO A 82 -5.23 18.09 13.49
C PRO A 82 -4.35 19.26 14.00
N LEU A 83 -3.62 19.89 13.08
CA LEU A 83 -2.78 21.06 13.36
C LEU A 83 -3.55 22.32 13.77
N ALA A 84 -4.79 22.42 13.32
CA ALA A 84 -5.68 23.55 13.53
C ALA A 84 -7.02 23.02 14.05
N PRO A 85 -8.02 23.89 14.35
CA PRO A 85 -9.35 23.43 14.77
C PRO A 85 -9.97 22.40 13.80
N THR A 86 -9.56 22.44 12.53
CA THR A 86 -9.88 21.44 11.51
C THR A 86 -8.59 20.93 10.84
N ALA A 87 -8.58 19.66 10.43
CA ALA A 87 -7.52 19.11 9.59
C ALA A 87 -7.47 19.87 8.24
N GLY A 88 -6.35 19.76 7.52
CA GLY A 88 -6.29 20.25 6.14
C GLY A 88 -7.28 19.49 5.22
N PRO A 89 -7.56 20.01 4.01
CA PRO A 89 -8.57 19.44 3.13
C PRO A 89 -8.22 18.00 2.75
N THR A 90 -9.21 17.10 2.74
CA THR A 90 -9.06 15.76 2.18
C THR A 90 -8.81 15.83 0.66
N PHE A 91 -8.37 14.73 0.04
CA PHE A 91 -8.14 14.73 -1.41
C PHE A 91 -9.42 15.06 -2.20
N LEU A 92 -10.56 14.49 -1.80
CA LEU A 92 -11.84 14.76 -2.45
C LEU A 92 -12.28 16.23 -2.28
N GLN A 93 -12.11 16.79 -1.08
CA GLN A 93 -12.39 18.21 -0.84
C GLN A 93 -11.52 19.10 -1.72
N TRP A 94 -10.23 18.80 -1.81
CA TRP A 94 -9.31 19.52 -2.68
C TRP A 94 -9.70 19.42 -4.16
N CYS A 95 -10.12 18.24 -4.63
CA CYS A 95 -10.62 18.08 -6.00
C CYS A 95 -11.83 18.97 -6.28
N HIS A 96 -12.74 19.13 -5.31
CA HIS A 96 -13.90 20.02 -5.44
C HIS A 96 -13.50 21.50 -5.41
N GLU A 97 -12.59 21.88 -4.51
CA GLU A 97 -12.05 23.25 -4.43
C GLU A 97 -11.32 23.68 -5.72
N GLN A 98 -10.66 22.75 -6.40
CA GLN A 98 -9.98 22.99 -7.69
C GLN A 98 -10.88 22.79 -8.91
N ASP A 99 -12.18 22.52 -8.70
CA ASP A 99 -13.16 22.20 -9.75
C ASP A 99 -12.70 21.11 -10.73
N ILE A 100 -12.07 20.03 -10.23
CA ILE A 100 -11.60 18.93 -11.06
C ILE A 100 -12.79 18.20 -11.70
N ARG A 101 -12.77 18.13 -13.04
CA ARG A 101 -13.79 17.45 -13.84
C ARG A 101 -13.24 16.22 -14.55
N LEU A 102 -13.99 15.13 -14.48
CA LEU A 102 -13.66 13.86 -15.12
C LEU A 102 -14.53 13.61 -16.36
N ASP A 103 -13.91 13.09 -17.41
CA ASP A 103 -14.61 12.60 -18.59
C ASP A 103 -15.24 11.21 -18.36
N GLY A 104 -15.83 10.62 -19.41
CA GLY A 104 -16.45 9.29 -19.34
C GLY A 104 -15.48 8.14 -19.03
N ARG A 105 -14.16 8.35 -19.15
CA ARG A 105 -13.10 7.39 -18.80
C ARG A 105 -12.56 7.59 -17.39
N GLY A 106 -12.99 8.64 -16.69
CA GLY A 106 -12.40 9.04 -15.43
C GLY A 106 -11.08 9.80 -15.57
N HIS A 107 -10.71 10.20 -16.79
CA HIS A 107 -9.54 11.05 -17.05
C HIS A 107 -9.91 12.53 -16.87
N LEU A 108 -8.92 13.43 -16.87
CA LEU A 108 -9.23 14.86 -16.78
C LEU A 108 -9.94 15.32 -18.06
N SER A 109 -11.11 15.94 -17.89
CA SER A 109 -11.87 16.55 -18.98
C SER A 109 -11.08 17.73 -19.57
N PRO A 110 -10.68 17.70 -20.86
CA PRO A 110 -9.83 18.73 -21.46
C PRO A 110 -10.49 20.11 -21.55
N ASP A 111 -11.82 20.14 -21.58
CA ASP A 111 -12.68 21.30 -21.75
C ASP A 111 -13.47 21.67 -20.47
N ALA A 112 -13.21 20.98 -19.37
CA ALA A 112 -13.90 21.11 -18.09
C ALA A 112 -15.44 20.91 -18.15
N THR A 113 -15.97 20.21 -19.16
CA THR A 113 -17.41 19.89 -19.27
C THR A 113 -17.79 18.58 -18.58
N GLY A 114 -16.81 17.84 -18.06
CA GLY A 114 -16.98 16.58 -17.34
C GLY A 114 -17.74 16.69 -16.01
N ARG A 115 -17.96 15.55 -15.36
CA ARG A 115 -18.60 15.49 -14.03
C ARG A 115 -17.60 15.77 -12.91
N PRO A 116 -18.02 16.29 -11.74
CA PRO A 116 -17.12 16.43 -10.60
C PRO A 116 -16.64 15.05 -10.10
N VAL A 117 -15.49 15.04 -9.42
CA VAL A 117 -14.96 13.86 -8.75
C VAL A 117 -15.92 13.40 -7.64
N ALA A 118 -16.27 12.12 -7.64
CA ALA A 118 -17.09 11.46 -6.63
C ALA A 118 -16.24 10.67 -5.63
N PHE A 119 -16.84 10.31 -4.50
CA PHE A 119 -16.16 9.56 -3.44
C PHE A 119 -15.50 8.27 -3.95
N GLY A 120 -16.23 7.52 -4.79
CA GLY A 120 -15.84 6.21 -5.29
C GLY A 120 -14.90 6.22 -6.49
N ASP A 121 -14.53 7.39 -7.01
CA ASP A 121 -13.74 7.46 -8.23
C ASP A 121 -12.29 7.03 -7.99
N PHE A 122 -11.78 6.24 -8.92
CA PHE A 122 -10.36 6.09 -9.14
C PHE A 122 -9.95 7.16 -10.16
N VAL A 123 -8.94 7.97 -9.84
CA VAL A 123 -8.55 9.14 -10.65
C VAL A 123 -7.08 9.08 -11.04
N PRO A 124 -6.63 9.88 -12.04
CA PRO A 124 -5.23 9.92 -12.45
C PRO A 124 -4.26 10.16 -11.29
N ARG A 125 -3.16 9.41 -11.23
CA ARG A 125 -2.14 9.52 -10.18
C ARG A 125 -1.53 10.92 -10.08
N ARG A 126 -1.41 11.63 -11.20
CA ARG A 126 -0.89 13.00 -11.21
C ARG A 126 -1.71 13.95 -10.32
N LEU A 127 -3.01 13.71 -10.14
CA LEU A 127 -3.86 14.51 -9.24
C LEU A 127 -3.47 14.32 -7.78
N LEU A 128 -3.16 13.09 -7.36
CA LEU A 128 -2.64 12.85 -6.02
C LEU A 128 -1.30 13.57 -5.82
N GLY A 129 -0.44 13.56 -6.84
CA GLY A 129 0.81 14.32 -6.84
C GLY A 129 0.62 15.82 -6.61
N LEU A 130 -0.34 16.41 -7.33
CA LEU A 130 -0.73 17.82 -7.20
C LEU A 130 -1.29 18.12 -5.80
N TYR A 131 -2.18 17.26 -5.30
CA TYR A 131 -2.74 17.37 -3.96
C TYR A 131 -1.65 17.33 -2.87
N LEU A 132 -0.78 16.32 -2.88
CA LEU A 132 0.26 16.19 -1.85
C LEU A 132 1.24 17.37 -1.88
N GLN A 133 1.53 17.93 -3.06
CA GLN A 133 2.30 19.17 -3.18
C GLN A 133 1.54 20.38 -2.64
N ALA A 134 0.23 20.48 -2.88
CA ALA A 134 -0.61 21.52 -2.29
C ALA A 134 -0.64 21.40 -0.76
N SER A 135 -0.76 20.18 -0.22
CA SER A 135 -0.67 19.90 1.22
C SER A 135 0.68 20.29 1.81
N TYR A 136 1.79 20.02 1.11
CA TYR A 136 3.12 20.50 1.52
C TYR A 136 3.16 22.02 1.67
N ARG A 137 2.67 22.77 0.67
CA ARG A 137 2.62 24.24 0.72
C ARG A 137 1.71 24.73 1.84
N TRP A 138 0.56 24.08 2.03
CA TRP A 138 -0.40 24.38 3.08
C TRP A 138 0.20 24.21 4.48
N LEU A 139 1.05 23.18 4.68
CA LEU A 139 1.80 22.95 5.91
C LEU A 139 2.83 24.07 6.14
N LEU A 140 3.63 24.42 5.12
CA LEU A 140 4.64 25.48 5.25
C LEU A 140 4.05 26.84 5.63
N GLN A 141 2.83 27.16 5.17
CA GLN A 141 2.12 28.39 5.55
C GLN A 141 1.75 28.44 7.04
N ARG A 142 1.83 27.32 7.76
CA ARG A 142 1.51 27.17 9.19
C ARG A 142 2.73 26.94 10.06
N CYS A 143 3.94 26.98 9.48
CA CYS A 143 5.18 26.92 10.25
C CYS A 143 5.24 28.11 11.23
N PRO A 144 5.38 27.87 12.54
CA PRO A 144 5.54 28.95 13.51
C PRO A 144 6.94 29.57 13.40
N ASP A 145 7.11 30.76 13.99
CA ASP A 145 8.37 31.51 13.92
C ASP A 145 9.56 30.79 14.58
N ASN A 146 9.32 29.81 15.46
CA ASN A 146 10.38 29.03 16.11
C ASN A 146 10.79 27.76 15.32
N LEU A 147 10.24 27.52 14.12
CA LEU A 147 10.59 26.37 13.27
C LEU A 147 11.18 26.82 11.93
N GLN A 148 12.45 26.50 11.70
CA GLN A 148 13.11 26.69 10.41
C GLN A 148 13.00 25.41 9.57
N VAL A 149 12.28 25.46 8.45
CA VAL A 149 12.21 24.33 7.50
C VAL A 149 13.04 24.68 6.26
N ARG A 150 13.95 23.78 5.86
CA ARG A 150 14.73 23.94 4.64
C ARG A 150 14.70 22.65 3.81
N HIS A 151 14.29 22.77 2.56
CA HIS A 151 14.33 21.67 1.58
C HIS A 151 15.63 21.68 0.78
N PHE A 152 16.16 20.48 0.59
CA PHE A 152 17.29 20.18 -0.27
C PHE A 152 16.85 19.19 -1.35
N ALA A 153 16.88 19.67 -2.60
CA ALA A 153 16.50 18.91 -3.79
C ALA A 153 17.60 17.91 -4.20
N GLU A 154 18.01 17.06 -3.27
CA GLU A 154 19.15 16.16 -3.42
C GLU A 154 18.87 14.78 -2.83
N ARG A 155 19.55 13.76 -3.38
CA ARG A 155 19.48 12.40 -2.85
C ARG A 155 20.55 12.24 -1.78
N VAL A 156 20.14 11.86 -0.57
CA VAL A 156 21.05 11.39 0.47
C VAL A 156 21.41 9.94 0.17
N SER A 157 22.70 9.67 -0.03
CA SER A 157 23.20 8.32 -0.31
C SER A 157 23.92 7.70 0.88
N ARG A 158 24.35 8.51 1.84
CA ARG A 158 25.11 8.04 3.00
C ARG A 158 24.79 8.84 4.25
N ALA A 159 24.73 8.17 5.39
CA ALA A 159 24.62 8.80 6.71
C ALA A 159 25.63 8.16 7.68
N THR A 160 26.42 8.99 8.35
CA THR A 160 27.44 8.55 9.32
C THR A 160 27.15 9.13 10.70
N PRO A 161 27.28 8.37 11.80
CA PRO A 161 27.19 8.92 13.14
C PRO A 161 28.25 10.00 13.37
N LEU A 162 27.91 11.05 14.12
CA LEU A 162 28.91 12.03 14.58
C LEU A 162 29.91 11.38 15.56
N PRO A 163 31.15 11.87 15.65
CA PRO A 163 32.18 11.27 16.52
C PRO A 163 31.81 11.20 18.01
N ASP A 164 30.97 12.13 18.48
CA ASP A 164 30.46 12.18 19.86
C ASP A 164 29.19 11.33 20.06
N GLY A 165 28.70 10.66 19.01
CA GLY A 165 27.45 9.90 19.00
C GLY A 165 26.19 10.76 19.11
N ALA A 166 26.30 12.09 19.12
CA ALA A 166 25.20 13.00 19.38
C ALA A 166 24.43 13.44 18.12
N GLY A 167 24.55 12.69 17.03
CA GLY A 167 23.83 12.98 15.79
C GLY A 167 24.41 12.27 14.57
N TRP A 168 24.13 12.84 13.41
CA TRP A 168 24.42 12.27 12.09
C TRP A 168 25.02 13.33 11.17
N THR A 169 25.88 12.88 10.26
CA THR A 169 26.29 13.62 9.07
C THR A 169 25.69 12.96 7.84
N LEU A 170 24.91 13.72 7.08
CA LEU A 170 24.27 13.30 5.84
C LEU A 170 25.13 13.74 4.65
N HIS A 171 25.38 12.80 3.75
CA HIS A 171 26.13 13.04 2.51
C HIS A 171 25.17 12.89 1.32
N SER A 172 25.06 13.94 0.54
CA SER A 172 24.19 13.98 -0.63
C SER A 172 24.96 13.85 -1.93
N SER A 173 24.23 13.65 -3.03
CA SER A 173 24.76 13.62 -4.39
C SER A 173 25.44 14.92 -4.84
N SER A 174 25.26 16.04 -4.14
CA SER A 174 25.93 17.32 -4.43
C SER A 174 27.33 17.42 -3.82
N GLY A 175 27.72 16.48 -2.95
CA GLY A 175 28.98 16.49 -2.21
C GLY A 175 28.97 17.33 -0.93
N GLU A 176 27.86 18.03 -0.64
CA GLU A 176 27.70 18.74 0.63
C GLU A 176 27.42 17.77 1.79
N ALA A 177 28.00 18.06 2.95
CA ALA A 177 27.75 17.34 4.20
C ALA A 177 26.90 18.21 5.14
N ARG A 178 25.85 17.62 5.73
CA ARG A 178 24.91 18.32 6.62
C ARG A 178 24.70 17.54 7.90
N SER A 179 24.86 18.19 9.05
CA SER A 179 24.68 17.54 10.34
C SER A 179 23.29 17.74 10.94
N CYS A 180 22.77 16.70 11.61
CA CYS A 180 21.52 16.76 12.36
C CYS A 180 21.62 15.93 13.65
N ASP A 181 20.81 16.26 14.64
CA ASP A 181 20.74 15.58 15.93
C ASP A 181 19.87 14.31 15.84
N ALA A 182 18.85 14.33 14.97
CA ALA A 182 17.90 13.24 14.75
C ALA A 182 17.65 13.00 13.25
N LEU A 183 17.59 11.73 12.84
CA LEU A 183 17.39 11.31 11.45
C LEU A 183 16.12 10.47 11.31
N PHE A 184 15.23 10.87 10.40
CA PHE A 184 14.02 10.16 10.01
C PHE A 184 14.12 9.72 8.55
N ILE A 185 13.86 8.45 8.26
CA ILE A 185 13.86 7.90 6.90
C ILE A 185 12.45 7.43 6.54
N THR A 186 11.90 7.97 5.45
CA THR A 186 10.57 7.61 4.93
C THR A 186 10.58 7.30 3.43
N CYS A 187 11.72 6.82 2.94
CA CYS A 187 11.94 6.55 1.52
C CYS A 187 10.96 5.49 0.98
N GLY A 188 10.49 5.71 -0.26
CA GLY A 188 9.64 4.77 -0.99
C GLY A 188 10.41 3.55 -1.52
N HIS A 189 9.69 2.65 -2.18
CA HIS A 189 10.19 1.32 -2.59
C HIS A 189 9.96 0.98 -4.07
N ALA A 190 9.28 1.84 -4.84
CA ALA A 190 8.83 1.47 -6.18
C ALA A 190 9.82 1.91 -7.28
N GLN A 191 10.06 1.00 -8.22
CA GLN A 191 10.67 1.28 -9.51
C GLN A 191 9.66 0.94 -10.60
N ALA A 192 9.42 1.87 -11.53
CA ALA A 192 8.59 1.58 -12.70
C ALA A 192 9.30 0.56 -13.59
N PRO A 193 8.57 -0.43 -14.16
CA PRO A 193 9.17 -1.34 -15.12
C PRO A 193 9.70 -0.57 -16.33
N SER A 194 10.82 -1.03 -16.89
CA SER A 194 11.31 -0.51 -18.17
C SER A 194 10.38 -0.99 -19.28
N LEU A 195 9.86 -0.05 -20.08
CA LEU A 195 9.01 -0.35 -21.22
C LEU A 195 9.83 -0.31 -22.50
N PRO A 196 9.55 -1.17 -23.50
CA PRO A 196 10.19 -1.10 -24.81
C PRO A 196 9.89 0.25 -25.47
N THR A 197 10.91 0.87 -26.07
CA THR A 197 10.76 2.17 -26.75
C THR A 197 10.19 2.02 -28.15
N GLU A 198 10.61 0.98 -28.86
CA GLU A 198 10.17 0.66 -30.22
C GLU A 198 8.68 0.31 -30.26
N ALA A 199 8.03 0.64 -31.38
CA ALA A 199 6.63 0.30 -31.62
C ALA A 199 6.52 -1.13 -32.18
N GLY A 200 5.45 -1.84 -31.82
CA GLY A 200 5.24 -3.22 -32.26
C GLY A 200 6.06 -4.26 -31.51
N GLY A 201 6.26 -5.43 -32.12
CA GLY A 201 6.95 -6.58 -31.51
C GLY A 201 6.05 -7.42 -30.60
N ARG A 202 6.61 -8.49 -30.04
CA ARG A 202 5.96 -9.41 -29.11
C ARG A 202 6.42 -9.14 -27.69
N VAL A 203 5.51 -8.65 -26.86
CA VAL A 203 5.83 -8.27 -25.48
C VAL A 203 5.06 -9.15 -24.51
N ALA A 204 5.79 -9.86 -23.66
CA ALA A 204 5.24 -10.63 -22.57
C ALA A 204 5.21 -9.82 -21.28
N VAL A 205 4.06 -9.78 -20.60
CA VAL A 205 3.87 -9.11 -19.31
C VAL A 205 3.62 -10.18 -18.25
N GLU A 206 4.59 -10.35 -17.35
CA GLU A 206 4.50 -11.30 -16.23
C GLU A 206 3.92 -10.60 -14.99
N GLY A 207 2.65 -10.88 -14.70
CA GLY A 207 1.89 -10.34 -13.57
C GLY A 207 0.42 -10.16 -13.92
N LEU A 208 -0.47 -10.25 -12.94
CA LEU A 208 -1.92 -10.00 -13.11
C LEU A 208 -2.45 -8.91 -12.17
N GLY A 209 -1.56 -8.25 -11.42
CA GLY A 209 -1.92 -7.21 -10.45
C GLY A 209 -1.80 -5.80 -11.03
N LEU A 210 -1.76 -4.79 -10.15
CA LEU A 210 -1.77 -3.37 -10.49
C LEU A 210 -0.67 -2.95 -11.48
N THR A 211 0.57 -3.40 -11.26
CA THR A 211 1.71 -3.07 -12.15
C THR A 211 1.49 -3.60 -13.57
N ALA A 212 0.81 -4.74 -13.73
CA ALA A 212 0.48 -5.28 -15.05
C ALA A 212 -0.57 -4.42 -15.73
N MET A 213 -1.59 -3.95 -15.01
CA MET A 213 -2.61 -3.05 -15.57
C MET A 213 -2.00 -1.72 -16.04
N ASP A 214 -1.07 -1.15 -15.28
CA ASP A 214 -0.35 0.07 -15.69
C ASP A 214 0.53 -0.16 -16.92
N THR A 215 1.21 -1.32 -16.97
CA THR A 215 2.04 -1.72 -18.10
C THR A 215 1.21 -1.86 -19.36
N LEU A 216 0.04 -2.52 -19.27
CA LEU A 216 -0.89 -2.64 -20.37
C LEU A 216 -1.38 -1.28 -20.84
N ALA A 217 -1.84 -0.41 -19.93
CA ALA A 217 -2.29 0.94 -20.26
C ALA A 217 -1.20 1.77 -20.98
N ALA A 218 0.06 1.66 -20.55
CA ALA A 218 1.18 2.34 -21.20
C ALA A 218 1.54 1.77 -22.59
N LEU A 219 1.28 0.48 -22.83
CA LEU A 219 1.53 -0.19 -24.11
C LEU A 219 0.33 -0.14 -25.06
N THR A 220 -0.83 0.34 -24.61
CA THR A 220 -2.06 0.46 -25.39
C THR A 220 -2.44 1.94 -25.57
N GLU A 221 -3.12 2.53 -24.60
CA GLU A 221 -3.50 3.94 -24.62
C GLU A 221 -2.28 4.87 -24.67
N GLY A 222 -1.20 4.53 -23.95
CA GLY A 222 0.08 5.23 -24.04
C GLY A 222 0.75 5.16 -25.42
N ARG A 223 0.29 4.24 -26.28
CA ARG A 223 0.68 4.15 -27.70
C ARG A 223 -0.37 4.76 -28.64
N GLY A 224 -1.39 5.41 -28.11
CA GLY A 224 -2.38 6.20 -28.84
C GLY A 224 -3.63 5.43 -29.27
N GLY A 225 -3.80 4.19 -28.83
CA GLY A 225 -5.09 3.53 -29.00
C GLY A 225 -6.15 4.12 -28.07
N ARG A 226 -7.42 3.84 -28.37
CA ARG A 226 -8.54 4.57 -27.78
C ARG A 226 -9.65 3.62 -27.35
N PHE A 227 -10.23 3.86 -26.18
CA PHE A 227 -11.45 3.20 -25.75
C PHE A 227 -12.66 4.04 -26.16
N VAL A 228 -13.54 3.45 -26.98
CA VAL A 228 -14.78 4.09 -27.45
C VAL A 228 -15.96 3.39 -26.80
N ALA A 229 -16.93 4.17 -26.31
CA ALA A 229 -18.11 3.62 -25.64
C ALA A 229 -18.81 2.57 -26.51
N ALA A 230 -19.21 1.47 -25.89
CA ALA A 230 -19.90 0.36 -26.56
C ALA A 230 -20.95 -0.25 -25.65
N ASP A 231 -22.03 -0.77 -26.24
CA ASP A 231 -23.08 -1.50 -25.52
C ASP A 231 -22.68 -2.97 -25.34
N ASN A 232 -21.74 -3.21 -24.43
CA ASN A 232 -21.26 -4.53 -24.05
C ASN A 232 -20.94 -4.57 -22.54
N LEU A 233 -20.60 -5.74 -21.99
CA LEU A 233 -20.29 -5.85 -20.56
C LEU A 233 -19.12 -4.94 -20.14
N ALA A 234 -18.11 -4.78 -21.00
CA ALA A 234 -16.97 -3.91 -20.73
C ALA A 234 -17.35 -2.42 -20.74
N GLY A 235 -18.42 -2.01 -21.43
CA GLY A 235 -18.76 -0.62 -21.71
C GLY A 235 -17.88 0.03 -22.78
N TRP A 236 -16.89 -0.69 -23.33
CA TRP A 236 -15.90 -0.15 -24.25
C TRP A 236 -15.56 -1.11 -25.40
N ARG A 237 -15.23 -0.53 -26.54
CA ARG A 237 -14.53 -1.15 -27.65
C ARG A 237 -13.17 -0.47 -27.79
N TYR A 238 -12.10 -1.25 -27.90
CA TYR A 238 -10.77 -0.72 -28.12
C TYR A 238 -10.50 -0.50 -29.62
N GLU A 239 -9.97 0.67 -29.97
CA GLU A 239 -9.48 1.03 -31.29
C GLU A 239 -7.95 1.12 -31.25
N ALA A 240 -7.29 0.16 -31.88
CA ALA A 240 -5.83 0.14 -31.97
C ALA A 240 -5.30 1.29 -32.84
N SER A 241 -4.20 1.89 -32.41
CA SER A 241 -3.46 2.89 -33.17
C SER A 241 -2.51 2.31 -34.21
N GLY A 242 -2.19 1.02 -34.10
CA GLY A 242 -1.17 0.33 -34.89
C GLY A 242 0.24 0.46 -34.33
N ARG A 243 0.42 1.14 -33.19
CA ARG A 243 1.71 1.27 -32.48
C ARG A 243 1.84 0.32 -31.29
N GLU A 244 0.75 -0.38 -30.94
CA GLU A 244 0.72 -1.37 -29.89
C GLU A 244 1.59 -2.59 -30.26
N PRO A 245 2.32 -3.19 -29.31
CA PRO A 245 2.89 -4.52 -29.49
C PRO A 245 1.80 -5.60 -29.47
N SER A 246 2.13 -6.80 -29.96
CA SER A 246 1.37 -8.00 -29.62
C SER A 246 1.63 -8.36 -28.15
N LEU A 247 0.61 -8.21 -27.30
CA LEU A 247 0.74 -8.37 -25.86
C LEU A 247 0.37 -9.79 -25.41
N TYR A 248 1.20 -10.37 -24.55
CA TYR A 248 0.97 -11.67 -23.92
C TYR A 248 1.00 -11.52 -22.40
N LEU A 249 -0.14 -11.67 -21.74
CA LEU A 249 -0.29 -11.51 -20.29
C LEU A 249 -0.35 -12.87 -19.61
N PHE A 250 0.48 -13.06 -18.58
CA PHE A 250 0.48 -14.30 -17.80
C PHE A 250 0.99 -14.08 -16.38
N SER A 251 0.86 -15.09 -15.51
CA SER A 251 1.56 -15.11 -14.23
C SER A 251 1.93 -16.54 -13.84
N ARG A 252 2.76 -16.68 -12.80
CA ARG A 252 3.15 -17.99 -12.28
C ARG A 252 1.94 -18.79 -11.79
N SER A 253 1.01 -18.19 -11.05
CA SER A 253 -0.19 -18.89 -10.56
C SER A 253 -1.27 -19.03 -11.63
N GLY A 254 -1.34 -18.09 -12.60
CA GLY A 254 -2.44 -18.01 -13.55
C GLY A 254 -3.76 -17.55 -12.92
N LEU A 255 -3.74 -17.12 -11.64
CA LEU A 255 -4.93 -16.71 -10.91
C LEU A 255 -5.08 -15.17 -10.93
N PRO A 256 -6.19 -14.63 -11.44
CA PRO A 256 -6.46 -13.19 -11.44
C PRO A 256 -6.73 -12.64 -10.03
N TYR A 257 -6.67 -11.32 -9.91
CA TYR A 257 -6.98 -10.57 -8.69
C TYR A 257 -8.47 -10.24 -8.65
N HIS A 258 -9.06 -9.99 -7.49
CA HIS A 258 -10.43 -9.47 -7.47
C HIS A 258 -10.42 -7.96 -7.69
N ALA A 259 -11.29 -7.49 -8.58
CA ALA A 259 -11.50 -6.09 -8.83
C ALA A 259 -12.07 -5.41 -7.58
N ARG A 260 -11.70 -4.15 -7.37
CA ARG A 260 -12.24 -3.34 -6.27
C ARG A 260 -13.75 -3.24 -6.39
N PRO A 261 -14.52 -3.41 -5.31
CA PRO A 261 -15.95 -3.19 -5.35
C PRO A 261 -16.25 -1.72 -5.61
N ALA A 262 -17.28 -1.44 -6.40
CA ALA A 262 -17.83 -0.11 -6.59
C ALA A 262 -18.23 0.50 -5.24
N ALA A 263 -18.03 1.81 -5.10
CA ALA A 263 -18.51 2.53 -3.94
C ALA A 263 -20.04 2.63 -4.00
N GLY A 264 -20.73 2.15 -2.96
CA GLY A 264 -22.14 2.42 -2.75
C GLY A 264 -22.36 3.74 -1.99
N VAL A 265 -23.50 4.38 -2.21
CA VAL A 265 -24.00 5.50 -1.38
C VAL A 265 -24.36 5.01 0.04
N ASP A 266 -24.70 3.73 0.16
CA ASP A 266 -24.90 3.04 1.43
C ASP A 266 -23.58 2.49 1.96
N SER A 267 -22.77 3.36 2.56
CA SER A 267 -21.73 2.94 3.49
C SER A 267 -22.39 2.40 4.76
N HIS A 268 -23.01 1.22 4.68
CA HIS A 268 -23.42 0.52 5.89
C HIS A 268 -22.20 0.37 6.79
N GLN A 269 -22.37 0.71 8.08
CA GLN A 269 -21.33 0.43 9.05
C GLN A 269 -20.95 -1.05 8.97
N PRO A 270 -19.65 -1.39 8.98
CA PRO A 270 -19.22 -2.77 9.08
C PRO A 270 -19.96 -3.45 10.23
N TRP A 271 -20.38 -4.70 10.04
CA TRP A 271 -20.95 -5.45 11.16
C TRP A 271 -19.92 -5.57 12.29
N PRO A 272 -20.38 -5.65 13.54
CA PRO A 272 -19.50 -5.96 14.66
C PRO A 272 -18.73 -7.24 14.39
N ARG A 273 -17.43 -7.22 14.69
CA ARG A 273 -16.53 -8.37 14.59
C ARG A 273 -16.98 -9.45 15.57
N LEU A 274 -17.10 -10.69 15.13
CA LEU A 274 -17.64 -11.78 15.96
C LEU A 274 -16.56 -12.76 16.43
N PHE A 275 -15.68 -13.18 15.52
CA PHE A 275 -14.73 -14.27 15.74
C PHE A 275 -13.29 -13.77 15.66
N PHE A 276 -12.95 -12.96 14.65
CA PHE A 276 -11.63 -12.32 14.59
C PHE A 276 -11.69 -10.95 15.28
N THR A 277 -11.40 -10.94 16.59
CA THR A 277 -11.52 -9.77 17.47
C THR A 277 -10.23 -9.51 18.26
N ALA A 278 -10.05 -8.28 18.75
CA ALA A 278 -8.92 -7.95 19.64
C ALA A 278 -8.90 -8.84 20.89
N ALA A 279 -10.06 -9.09 21.50
CA ALA A 279 -10.18 -9.99 22.65
C ALA A 279 -9.80 -11.44 22.32
N ALA A 280 -10.07 -11.92 21.11
CA ALA A 280 -9.62 -13.24 20.68
C ALA A 280 -8.10 -13.29 20.50
N VAL A 281 -7.50 -12.26 19.89
CA VAL A 281 -6.04 -12.13 19.74
C VAL A 281 -5.35 -12.07 21.11
N GLU A 282 -5.87 -11.29 22.05
CA GLU A 282 -5.35 -11.21 23.43
C GLU A 282 -5.42 -12.56 24.15
N ARG A 283 -6.52 -13.31 23.98
CA ARG A 283 -6.68 -14.64 24.59
C ARG A 283 -5.64 -15.64 24.07
N LEU A 284 -5.38 -15.62 22.76
CA LEU A 284 -4.30 -16.41 22.15
C LEU A 284 -2.93 -15.99 22.70
N ARG A 285 -2.69 -14.68 22.84
CA ARG A 285 -1.43 -14.17 23.40
C ARG A 285 -1.22 -14.51 24.88
N GLY A 286 -2.30 -14.67 25.64
CA GLY A 286 -2.26 -15.18 27.01
C GLY A 286 -1.75 -16.62 27.12
N GLN A 287 -1.78 -17.38 26.02
CA GLN A 287 -1.26 -18.75 25.95
C GLN A 287 0.16 -18.80 25.38
N SER A 288 0.47 -17.95 24.39
CA SER A 288 1.80 -17.83 23.79
C SER A 288 2.05 -16.41 23.29
N CYS A 289 3.18 -15.82 23.66
CA CYS A 289 3.54 -14.47 23.20
C CYS A 289 3.70 -14.40 21.66
N GLN A 290 4.14 -15.48 21.01
CA GLN A 290 4.25 -15.59 19.55
C GLN A 290 3.23 -16.60 19.01
N LEU A 291 2.43 -16.15 18.03
CA LEU A 291 1.32 -16.95 17.48
C LEU A 291 1.75 -17.74 16.25
N ASP A 292 1.08 -18.86 16.00
CA ASP A 292 1.06 -19.51 14.69
C ASP A 292 -0.13 -19.00 13.89
N PHE A 293 0.15 -18.27 12.80
CA PHE A 293 -0.86 -17.68 11.94
C PHE A 293 -1.82 -18.72 11.37
N VAL A 294 -1.32 -19.86 10.88
CA VAL A 294 -2.15 -20.86 10.20
C VAL A 294 -2.96 -21.65 11.20
N ALA A 295 -2.34 -22.08 12.31
CA ALA A 295 -3.01 -22.93 13.28
C ALA A 295 -3.97 -22.17 14.20
N GLN A 296 -3.69 -20.88 14.50
CA GLN A 296 -4.40 -20.14 15.55
C GLN A 296 -5.18 -18.92 15.03
N VAL A 297 -4.69 -18.24 13.98
CA VAL A 297 -5.28 -16.96 13.53
C VAL A 297 -6.17 -17.13 12.31
N LEU A 298 -5.71 -17.86 11.31
CA LEU A 298 -6.44 -18.12 10.06
C LEU A 298 -7.84 -18.71 10.32
N PRO A 299 -8.05 -19.67 11.23
CA PRO A 299 -9.39 -20.19 11.52
C PRO A 299 -10.37 -19.10 12.01
N LEU A 300 -9.89 -18.12 12.79
CA LEU A 300 -10.73 -17.00 13.22
C LEU A 300 -11.11 -16.08 12.05
N ILE A 301 -10.19 -15.85 11.12
CA ILE A 301 -10.45 -15.08 9.90
C ILE A 301 -11.48 -15.82 9.04
N GLU A 302 -11.33 -17.13 8.87
CA GLU A 302 -12.25 -17.95 8.08
C GLU A 302 -13.65 -17.99 8.69
N ASP A 303 -13.76 -18.13 10.01
CA ASP A 303 -15.04 -18.05 10.71
C ASP A 303 -15.68 -16.67 10.56
N GLU A 304 -14.90 -15.58 10.62
CA GLU A 304 -15.39 -14.23 10.36
C GLU A 304 -15.88 -14.07 8.91
N MET A 305 -15.15 -14.60 7.94
CA MET A 305 -15.56 -14.61 6.54
C MET A 305 -16.89 -15.35 6.35
N ARG A 306 -17.07 -16.53 6.98
CA ARG A 306 -18.34 -17.26 6.95
C ARG A 306 -19.47 -16.45 7.58
N ALA A 307 -19.23 -15.82 8.73
CA ALA A 307 -20.20 -14.98 9.42
C ALA A 307 -20.67 -13.81 8.55
N VAL A 308 -19.74 -13.12 7.90
CA VAL A 308 -20.03 -12.00 7.00
C VAL A 308 -20.73 -12.50 5.74
N PHE A 309 -20.31 -13.62 5.17
CA PHE A 309 -20.96 -14.21 4.00
C PHE A 309 -22.44 -14.50 4.27
N TYR A 310 -22.76 -15.27 5.31
CA TYR A 310 -24.14 -15.66 5.59
C TYR A 310 -25.01 -14.47 6.01
N GLN A 311 -24.48 -13.52 6.78
CA GLN A 311 -25.22 -12.29 7.08
C GLN A 311 -25.54 -11.50 5.80
N ALA A 312 -24.62 -11.46 4.82
CA ALA A 312 -24.85 -10.78 3.56
C ALA A 312 -25.85 -11.53 2.68
N THR A 313 -25.76 -12.86 2.63
CA THR A 313 -26.70 -13.71 1.90
C THR A 313 -28.11 -13.56 2.46
N VAL A 314 -28.29 -13.66 3.78
CA VAL A 314 -29.59 -13.47 4.44
C VAL A 314 -30.09 -12.03 4.26
N ARG A 315 -29.24 -11.01 4.39
CA ARG A 315 -29.65 -9.63 4.11
C ARG A 315 -30.21 -9.45 2.69
N CYS A 316 -29.60 -10.10 1.71
CA CYS A 316 -30.01 -9.99 0.31
C CYS A 316 -31.25 -10.84 -0.04
N GLN A 317 -31.45 -11.98 0.62
CA GLN A 317 -32.48 -12.96 0.23
C GLN A 317 -33.67 -13.02 1.19
N ALA A 318 -33.46 -12.78 2.49
CA ALA A 318 -34.46 -12.87 3.56
C ALA A 318 -34.12 -11.89 4.71
N PRO A 319 -34.16 -10.56 4.46
CA PRO A 319 -33.71 -9.56 5.41
C PRO A 319 -34.40 -9.63 6.79
N GLU A 320 -35.63 -10.15 6.85
CA GLU A 320 -36.38 -10.37 8.09
C GLU A 320 -35.72 -11.40 9.04
N GLN A 321 -34.91 -12.32 8.50
CA GLN A 321 -34.19 -13.35 9.27
C GLN A 321 -32.82 -12.89 9.76
N LEU A 322 -32.34 -11.72 9.32
CA LEU A 322 -30.98 -11.24 9.63
C LEU A 322 -30.76 -11.07 11.14
N ALA A 323 -31.75 -10.54 11.86
CA ALA A 323 -31.64 -10.32 13.31
C ALA A 323 -31.62 -11.64 14.11
N GLU A 324 -32.24 -12.70 13.58
CA GLU A 324 -32.14 -14.04 14.18
C GLU A 324 -30.77 -14.65 13.92
N LEU A 325 -30.29 -14.62 12.68
CA LEU A 325 -28.95 -15.09 12.33
C LEU A 325 -27.86 -14.38 13.17
N GLN A 326 -27.98 -13.07 13.37
CA GLN A 326 -27.02 -12.31 14.19
C GLN A 326 -26.98 -12.77 15.64
N ARG A 327 -28.13 -13.13 16.24
CA ARG A 327 -28.18 -13.70 17.59
C ARG A 327 -27.57 -15.09 17.63
N ASP A 328 -27.85 -15.93 16.63
CA ASP A 328 -27.28 -17.28 16.54
C ASP A 328 -25.75 -17.24 16.41
N LEU A 329 -25.23 -16.33 15.58
CA LEU A 329 -23.78 -16.13 15.42
C LEU A 329 -23.13 -15.64 16.72
N GLN A 330 -23.75 -14.70 17.44
CA GLN A 330 -23.26 -14.23 18.74
C GLN A 330 -23.28 -15.32 19.82
N ALA A 331 -24.25 -16.24 19.77
CA ALA A 331 -24.37 -17.35 20.71
C ALA A 331 -23.41 -18.52 20.41
N ALA A 332 -22.78 -18.54 19.23
CA ALA A 332 -21.84 -19.57 18.81
C ALA A 332 -20.43 -19.35 19.42
N ASP A 333 -20.35 -19.46 20.74
CA ASP A 333 -19.19 -19.12 21.58
C ASP A 333 -18.02 -20.14 21.55
N ASN A 334 -18.21 -21.31 20.95
CA ASN A 334 -17.21 -22.37 20.86
C ASN A 334 -17.22 -23.08 19.51
N ASP A 335 -16.14 -23.79 19.20
CA ASP A 335 -15.87 -24.39 17.88
C ASP A 335 -16.96 -25.38 17.45
N GLN A 336 -17.49 -26.17 18.39
CA GLN A 336 -18.54 -27.15 18.10
C GLN A 336 -19.84 -26.46 17.70
N ARG A 337 -20.26 -25.42 18.43
CA ARG A 337 -21.45 -24.63 18.11
C ARG A 337 -21.28 -23.87 16.80
N ARG A 338 -20.11 -23.26 16.55
CA ARG A 338 -19.80 -22.57 15.29
C ARG A 338 -19.87 -23.51 14.10
N SER A 339 -19.22 -24.67 14.19
CA SER A 339 -19.22 -25.68 13.13
C SER A 339 -20.63 -26.17 12.80
N ALA A 340 -21.44 -26.47 13.83
CA ALA A 340 -22.83 -26.89 13.64
C ALA A 340 -23.70 -25.78 13.01
N LEU A 341 -23.51 -24.53 13.44
CA LEU A 341 -24.20 -23.38 12.87
C LEU A 341 -23.86 -23.20 11.38
N PHE A 342 -22.57 -23.19 11.03
CA PHE A 342 -22.15 -23.01 9.64
C PHE A 342 -22.58 -24.19 8.75
N ALA A 343 -22.61 -25.42 9.27
CA ALA A 343 -23.12 -26.57 8.51
C ALA A 343 -24.62 -26.42 8.20
N ARG A 344 -25.42 -25.95 9.17
CA ARG A 344 -26.83 -25.63 8.94
C ARG A 344 -26.99 -24.51 7.90
N LEU A 345 -26.25 -23.42 8.05
CA LEU A 345 -26.32 -22.30 7.11
C LEU A 345 -25.91 -22.68 5.69
N ALA A 346 -24.95 -23.60 5.53
CA ALA A 346 -24.56 -24.12 4.22
C ALA A 346 -25.71 -24.89 3.53
N LEU A 347 -26.51 -25.64 4.31
CA LEU A 347 -27.69 -26.34 3.78
C LEU A 347 -28.80 -25.37 3.39
N ASP A 348 -29.03 -24.34 4.21
CA ASP A 348 -30.14 -23.40 4.03
C ASP A 348 -29.85 -22.36 2.93
N TRP A 349 -28.60 -21.88 2.84
CA TRP A 349 -28.21 -20.70 2.03
C TRP A 349 -27.13 -20.98 0.97
N GLY A 350 -26.65 -22.22 0.88
CA GLY A 350 -25.57 -22.62 -0.01
C GLY A 350 -24.19 -22.58 0.64
N GLU A 351 -23.30 -23.44 0.15
CA GLU A 351 -21.96 -23.63 0.71
C GLU A 351 -21.04 -22.43 0.46
N PHE A 352 -20.30 -22.04 1.49
CA PHE A 352 -19.19 -21.11 1.38
C PHE A 352 -18.02 -21.58 2.23
N ASP A 353 -16.94 -21.99 1.56
CA ASP A 353 -15.69 -22.35 2.20
C ASP A 353 -14.57 -21.32 1.88
N PRO A 354 -14.17 -20.49 2.87
CA PRO A 354 -13.03 -19.58 2.76
C PRO A 354 -11.73 -20.23 2.28
N ALA A 355 -11.47 -21.51 2.63
CA ALA A 355 -10.19 -22.15 2.31
C ALA A 355 -9.94 -22.23 0.79
N GLY A 356 -11.01 -22.38 -0.02
CA GLY A 356 -10.93 -22.34 -1.48
C GLY A 356 -10.41 -21.00 -2.05
N TRP A 357 -10.60 -19.90 -1.32
CA TRP A 357 -10.15 -18.56 -1.71
C TRP A 357 -8.73 -18.25 -1.23
N HIS A 358 -8.28 -18.96 -0.20
CA HIS A 358 -6.92 -18.91 0.34
C HIS A 358 -5.92 -19.75 -0.47
N ALA A 359 -6.37 -20.45 -1.52
CA ALA A 359 -5.54 -21.33 -2.32
C ALA A 359 -4.26 -20.64 -2.83
N VAL A 360 -3.12 -21.16 -2.39
CA VAL A 360 -1.76 -20.68 -2.74
C VAL A 360 -1.27 -21.33 -4.04
N GLY A 361 -2.07 -22.23 -4.63
CA GLY A 361 -1.71 -23.01 -5.80
C GLY A 361 -1.78 -22.27 -7.14
N HIS A 362 -1.44 -23.02 -8.18
CA HIS A 362 -1.59 -22.62 -9.57
C HIS A 362 -2.97 -23.02 -10.09
N TRP A 363 -3.44 -22.35 -11.13
CA TRP A 363 -4.59 -22.81 -11.90
C TRP A 363 -4.36 -24.25 -12.41
N GLN A 364 -5.37 -25.11 -12.22
CA GLN A 364 -5.29 -26.58 -12.41
C GLN A 364 -6.05 -27.09 -13.65
N GLY A 365 -6.57 -26.19 -14.51
CA GLY A 365 -7.28 -26.59 -15.72
C GLY A 365 -6.36 -27.06 -16.85
N ARG A 366 -6.96 -27.55 -17.96
CA ARG A 366 -6.23 -27.87 -19.19
C ARG A 366 -5.87 -26.60 -19.96
N ALA A 367 -4.63 -26.45 -20.42
CA ALA A 367 -4.12 -25.23 -21.05
C ALA A 367 -5.02 -24.63 -22.15
N ASP A 368 -5.65 -25.47 -22.98
CA ASP A 368 -6.59 -25.09 -24.03
C ASP A 368 -7.86 -24.37 -23.52
N GLY A 369 -8.25 -24.62 -22.27
CA GLY A 369 -9.38 -23.97 -21.59
C GLY A 369 -9.02 -22.72 -20.78
N TYR A 370 -7.74 -22.31 -20.72
CA TYR A 370 -7.35 -21.19 -19.84
C TYR A 370 -7.96 -19.86 -20.28
N VAL A 371 -7.94 -19.57 -21.58
CA VAL A 371 -8.41 -18.28 -22.11
C VAL A 371 -9.89 -18.09 -21.83
N SER A 372 -10.72 -19.11 -22.11
CA SER A 372 -12.15 -19.07 -21.85
C SER A 372 -12.47 -19.01 -20.37
N TRP A 373 -11.75 -19.79 -19.54
CA TRP A 373 -11.86 -19.70 -18.08
C TRP A 373 -11.51 -18.32 -17.56
N TYR A 374 -10.39 -17.73 -17.99
CA TYR A 374 -9.91 -16.44 -17.53
C TYR A 374 -10.91 -15.34 -17.89
N ARG A 375 -11.39 -15.32 -19.15
CA ARG A 375 -12.42 -14.37 -19.60
C ARG A 375 -13.68 -14.49 -18.76
N HIS A 376 -14.23 -15.71 -18.62
CA HIS A 376 -15.42 -15.92 -17.81
C HIS A 376 -15.22 -15.48 -16.35
N TRP A 377 -14.04 -15.75 -15.78
CA TRP A 377 -13.71 -15.34 -14.42
C TRP A 377 -13.73 -13.82 -14.25
N ILE A 378 -13.08 -13.06 -15.13
CA ILE A 378 -13.03 -11.59 -15.03
C ILE A 378 -14.40 -10.96 -15.31
N GLU A 379 -15.24 -11.55 -16.17
CA GLU A 379 -16.61 -11.10 -16.42
C GLU A 379 -17.46 -11.23 -15.15
N GLN A 380 -17.42 -12.40 -14.51
CA GLN A 380 -18.16 -12.64 -13.26
C GLN A 380 -17.66 -11.73 -12.13
N ASP A 381 -16.35 -11.48 -12.07
CA ASP A 381 -15.77 -10.60 -11.06
C ASP A 381 -16.11 -9.13 -11.28
N LEU A 382 -16.13 -8.67 -12.54
CA LEU A 382 -16.57 -7.32 -12.90
C LEU A 382 -18.05 -7.10 -12.51
N ILE A 383 -18.91 -8.09 -12.74
CA ILE A 383 -20.32 -8.03 -12.32
C ILE A 383 -20.41 -7.89 -10.80
N ARG A 384 -19.69 -8.71 -10.03
CA ARG A 384 -19.68 -8.62 -8.55
C ARG A 384 -19.11 -7.31 -8.04
N SER A 385 -18.04 -6.82 -8.67
CA SER A 385 -17.45 -5.53 -8.35
C SER A 385 -18.48 -4.40 -8.52
N ARG A 386 -19.24 -4.38 -9.63
CA ARG A 386 -20.29 -3.38 -9.89
C ARG A 386 -21.47 -3.45 -8.92
N LEU A 387 -21.84 -4.65 -8.44
CA LEU A 387 -22.83 -4.81 -7.37
C LEU A 387 -22.37 -4.18 -6.04
N GLY A 388 -21.05 -4.03 -5.86
CA GLY A 388 -20.45 -3.53 -4.63
C GLY A 388 -20.62 -4.49 -3.46
N ARG A 389 -20.19 -4.04 -2.27
CA ARG A 389 -20.17 -4.87 -1.05
C ARG A 389 -21.57 -5.21 -0.54
N ALA A 390 -22.51 -4.27 -0.63
CA ALA A 390 -23.85 -4.43 -0.04
C ALA A 390 -24.70 -5.49 -0.76
N GLN A 391 -24.43 -5.76 -2.03
CA GLN A 391 -25.23 -6.68 -2.84
C GLN A 391 -24.48 -7.94 -3.28
N SER A 392 -23.22 -8.10 -2.88
CA SER A 392 -22.42 -9.28 -3.19
C SER A 392 -21.89 -9.94 -1.91
N PRO A 393 -22.54 -11.02 -1.42
CA PRO A 393 -22.11 -11.72 -0.21
C PRO A 393 -20.66 -12.20 -0.25
N LEU A 394 -20.24 -12.74 -1.40
CA LEU A 394 -18.87 -13.17 -1.64
C LEU A 394 -17.88 -11.99 -1.53
N THR A 395 -18.16 -10.88 -2.21
CA THR A 395 -17.31 -9.68 -2.15
C THR A 395 -17.22 -9.14 -0.73
N GLN A 396 -18.33 -9.10 0.01
CA GLN A 396 -18.32 -8.63 1.39
C GLN A 396 -17.50 -9.54 2.30
N ALA A 397 -17.59 -10.86 2.13
CA ALA A 397 -16.80 -11.83 2.90
C ALA A 397 -15.29 -11.69 2.62
N MET A 398 -14.90 -11.49 1.36
CA MET A 398 -13.50 -11.32 0.99
C MET A 398 -12.89 -10.05 1.60
N GLU A 399 -13.67 -8.96 1.66
CA GLU A 399 -13.26 -7.67 2.19
C GLU A 399 -12.92 -7.70 3.69
N VAL A 400 -13.22 -8.78 4.43
CA VAL A 400 -12.71 -9.04 5.79
C VAL A 400 -11.18 -8.88 5.84
N TRP A 401 -10.45 -9.38 4.84
CA TRP A 401 -8.98 -9.23 4.77
C TRP A 401 -8.51 -7.78 4.73
N ARG A 402 -9.32 -6.85 4.20
CA ARG A 402 -9.01 -5.42 4.16
C ARG A 402 -9.50 -4.71 5.41
N ASP A 403 -10.75 -4.96 5.79
CA ASP A 403 -11.46 -4.23 6.84
C ASP A 403 -10.93 -4.59 8.25
N TYR A 404 -10.19 -5.70 8.37
CA TYR A 404 -9.63 -6.22 9.63
C TYR A 404 -8.10 -6.16 9.65
N ARG A 405 -7.50 -5.37 8.75
CA ARG A 405 -6.05 -5.20 8.64
C ARG A 405 -5.40 -4.66 9.91
N ASP A 406 -6.13 -3.85 10.68
CA ASP A 406 -5.71 -3.40 12.01
C ASP A 406 -5.47 -4.57 12.98
N LEU A 407 -6.33 -5.59 13.00
CA LEU A 407 -6.12 -6.79 13.81
C LEU A 407 -4.99 -7.65 13.25
N LEU A 408 -4.86 -7.76 11.92
CA LEU A 408 -3.70 -8.44 11.31
C LEU A 408 -2.38 -7.80 11.76
N ARG A 409 -2.31 -6.47 11.84
CA ARG A 409 -1.13 -5.76 12.39
C ARG A 409 -0.91 -6.09 13.86
N GLN A 410 -1.97 -6.13 14.68
CA GLN A 410 -1.85 -6.55 16.09
C GLN A 410 -1.34 -7.98 16.25
N VAL A 411 -1.56 -8.86 15.26
CA VAL A 411 -1.05 -10.24 15.23
C VAL A 411 0.41 -10.27 14.77
N VAL A 412 0.74 -9.58 13.67
CA VAL A 412 2.00 -9.77 12.91
C VAL A 412 3.13 -8.87 13.39
N ASP A 413 2.84 -7.63 13.77
CA ASP A 413 3.85 -6.60 14.02
C ASP A 413 4.82 -6.99 15.14
N HIS A 414 6.07 -6.53 15.01
CA HIS A 414 7.15 -6.63 16.00
C HIS A 414 7.41 -8.06 16.52
N GLY A 415 7.46 -9.03 15.61
CA GLY A 415 7.74 -10.43 15.95
C GLY A 415 6.58 -11.13 16.64
N GLY A 416 5.35 -10.68 16.39
CA GLY A 416 4.13 -11.24 16.98
C GLY A 416 3.80 -12.67 16.55
N LEU A 417 4.44 -13.17 15.48
CA LEU A 417 4.35 -14.54 14.97
C LEU A 417 5.63 -15.34 15.26
N GLN A 418 5.50 -16.66 15.32
CA GLN A 418 6.63 -17.59 15.34
C GLN A 418 7.43 -17.49 14.03
N ALA A 419 8.73 -17.77 14.05
CA ALA A 419 9.62 -17.50 12.91
C ALA A 419 9.17 -18.16 11.60
N HIS A 420 8.79 -19.44 11.62
CA HIS A 420 8.26 -20.13 10.43
C HIS A 420 6.93 -19.53 9.96
N SER A 421 6.12 -19.06 10.90
CA SER A 421 4.80 -18.49 10.63
C SER A 421 4.90 -17.07 10.05
N THR A 422 5.86 -16.26 10.50
CA THR A 422 6.19 -14.97 9.86
C THR A 422 6.55 -15.16 8.39
N LEU A 423 7.46 -16.10 8.10
CA LEU A 423 7.87 -16.37 6.73
C LEU A 423 6.71 -16.88 5.87
N ALA A 424 5.87 -17.78 6.41
CA ALA A 424 4.67 -18.25 5.71
C ALA A 424 3.66 -17.13 5.45
N PHE A 425 3.44 -16.24 6.43
CA PHE A 425 2.55 -15.09 6.32
C PHE A 425 2.94 -14.16 5.17
N TYR A 426 4.19 -13.67 5.16
CA TYR A 426 4.64 -12.73 4.12
C TYR A 426 4.80 -13.42 2.75
N ARG A 427 5.19 -14.71 2.71
CA ARG A 427 5.36 -15.44 1.45
C ARG A 427 4.03 -15.80 0.77
N PHE A 428 2.98 -16.06 1.54
CA PHE A 428 1.72 -16.58 1.00
C PHE A 428 0.53 -15.68 1.32
N PHE A 429 0.27 -15.42 2.60
CA PHE A 429 -0.97 -14.78 3.04
C PHE A 429 -1.03 -13.27 2.75
N ALA A 430 0.11 -12.56 2.78
CA ALA A 430 0.17 -11.19 2.28
C ALA A 430 -0.20 -11.12 0.79
N GLY A 431 0.24 -12.12 0.00
CA GLY A 431 -0.13 -12.29 -1.40
C GLY A 431 -1.62 -12.62 -1.60
N VAL A 432 -2.17 -13.51 -0.77
CA VAL A 432 -3.61 -13.84 -0.75
C VAL A 432 -4.43 -12.59 -0.45
N SER A 433 -4.10 -11.85 0.61
CA SER A 433 -4.77 -10.58 0.95
C SER A 433 -4.74 -9.63 -0.25
N ASN A 434 -3.58 -9.44 -0.88
CA ASN A 434 -3.50 -8.58 -2.07
C ASN A 434 -4.33 -9.12 -3.25
N ARG A 435 -4.44 -10.44 -3.45
CA ARG A 435 -5.25 -11.03 -4.52
C ARG A 435 -6.75 -10.87 -4.27
N LEU A 436 -7.20 -11.06 -3.03
CA LEU A 436 -8.61 -10.99 -2.66
C LEU A 436 -9.12 -9.56 -2.57
N VAL A 437 -8.30 -8.64 -2.06
CA VAL A 437 -8.75 -7.28 -1.69
C VAL A 437 -7.77 -6.18 -2.09
N GLY A 438 -6.73 -6.48 -2.86
CA GLY A 438 -5.71 -5.53 -3.31
C GLY A 438 -5.65 -5.37 -4.82
N GLY A 439 -6.59 -5.96 -5.56
CA GLY A 439 -6.63 -5.94 -7.01
C GLY A 439 -6.98 -4.59 -7.64
N PRO A 440 -7.04 -4.54 -8.98
CA PRO A 440 -7.26 -3.32 -9.74
C PRO A 440 -8.69 -2.80 -9.58
N GLN A 441 -8.89 -1.54 -9.97
CA GLN A 441 -10.22 -0.98 -10.14
C GLN A 441 -11.00 -1.71 -11.27
N SER A 442 -12.32 -1.70 -11.21
CA SER A 442 -13.21 -2.37 -12.18
C SER A 442 -12.95 -1.95 -13.62
N GLU A 443 -12.59 -0.69 -13.82
CA GLU A 443 -12.28 -0.08 -15.12
C GLU A 443 -11.11 -0.80 -15.80
N ARG A 444 -10.20 -1.44 -15.05
CA ARG A 444 -9.15 -2.26 -15.66
C ARG A 444 -9.68 -3.57 -16.23
N TYR A 445 -10.74 -4.11 -15.67
CA TYR A 445 -11.35 -5.33 -16.20
C TYR A 445 -12.18 -5.03 -17.44
N GLU A 446 -12.81 -3.86 -17.46
CA GLU A 446 -13.36 -3.29 -18.67
C GLU A 446 -12.30 -3.13 -19.78
N ASP A 447 -11.14 -2.55 -19.44
CA ASP A 447 -10.02 -2.40 -20.37
C ASP A 447 -9.52 -3.77 -20.88
N LEU A 448 -9.31 -4.74 -19.99
CA LEU A 448 -8.86 -6.08 -20.36
C LEU A 448 -9.81 -6.76 -21.33
N LEU A 449 -11.12 -6.73 -21.05
CA LEU A 449 -12.14 -7.33 -21.93
C LEU A 449 -12.13 -6.67 -23.31
N ALA A 450 -12.07 -5.34 -23.37
CA ALA A 450 -12.01 -4.61 -24.63
C ALA A 450 -10.72 -4.89 -25.43
N LEU A 451 -9.58 -5.06 -24.75
CA LEU A 451 -8.29 -5.41 -25.37
C LEU A 451 -8.24 -6.86 -25.88
N LEU A 452 -8.86 -7.79 -25.15
CA LEU A 452 -9.04 -9.19 -25.56
C LEU A 452 -9.91 -9.27 -26.82
N ASP A 453 -11.06 -8.57 -26.81
CA ASP A 453 -11.99 -8.54 -27.94
C ASP A 453 -11.37 -7.91 -29.20
N ALA A 454 -10.49 -6.92 -29.03
CA ALA A 454 -9.74 -6.28 -30.12
C ALA A 454 -8.54 -7.13 -30.63
N GLY A 455 -8.20 -8.24 -29.97
CA GLY A 455 -7.07 -9.11 -30.34
C GLY A 455 -5.68 -8.49 -30.10
N VAL A 456 -5.61 -7.37 -29.40
CA VAL A 456 -4.35 -6.69 -29.02
C VAL A 456 -3.66 -7.43 -27.87
N LEU A 457 -4.46 -8.01 -26.98
CA LEU A 457 -4.01 -8.76 -25.81
C LEU A 457 -4.36 -10.24 -25.94
N GLN A 458 -3.41 -11.10 -25.61
CA GLN A 458 -3.62 -12.54 -25.40
C GLN A 458 -3.25 -12.91 -23.98
N VAL A 459 -4.09 -13.70 -23.31
CA VAL A 459 -3.77 -14.27 -21.99
C VAL A 459 -3.24 -15.68 -22.15
N LEU A 460 -2.19 -16.01 -21.38
CA LEU A 460 -1.58 -17.33 -21.40
C LEU A 460 -1.74 -18.03 -20.05
N PRO A 461 -1.91 -19.38 -20.03
CA PRO A 461 -1.83 -20.14 -18.78
C PRO A 461 -0.47 -19.96 -18.13
N PRO A 462 -0.26 -20.43 -16.87
CA PRO A 462 1.05 -20.40 -16.24
C PRO A 462 2.21 -20.79 -17.17
N GLN A 463 3.18 -19.88 -17.33
CA GLN A 463 4.36 -20.06 -18.17
C GLN A 463 5.65 -20.10 -17.36
N ARG A 464 6.64 -20.83 -17.87
CA ARG A 464 8.05 -20.74 -17.50
C ARG A 464 8.79 -19.90 -18.54
N VAL A 465 9.53 -18.91 -18.09
CA VAL A 465 10.40 -18.09 -18.95
C VAL A 465 11.75 -18.80 -19.11
N ARG A 466 12.24 -18.92 -20.34
CA ARG A 466 13.60 -19.37 -20.64
C ARG A 466 14.31 -18.36 -21.53
N ARG A 467 15.55 -18.01 -21.15
CA ARG A 467 16.47 -17.19 -21.96
C ARG A 467 17.65 -18.03 -22.41
N ARG A 468 17.82 -18.23 -23.73
CA ARG A 468 18.95 -18.97 -24.30
C ARG A 468 19.50 -18.23 -25.51
N ASN A 469 20.81 -18.00 -25.56
CA ASN A 469 21.49 -17.30 -26.64
C ASN A 469 20.82 -15.94 -27.01
N GLY A 470 20.35 -15.20 -26.00
CA GLY A 470 19.64 -13.93 -26.19
C GLY A 470 18.16 -14.04 -26.53
N ILE A 471 17.65 -15.23 -26.90
CA ILE A 471 16.25 -15.46 -27.26
C ILE A 471 15.42 -15.71 -26.00
N LEU A 472 14.30 -14.99 -25.86
CA LEU A 472 13.30 -15.18 -24.81
C LEU A 472 12.16 -16.07 -25.31
N SER A 473 11.83 -17.11 -24.55
CA SER A 473 10.75 -18.05 -24.88
C SER A 473 9.91 -18.40 -23.66
N LEU A 474 8.60 -18.46 -23.86
CA LEU A 474 7.60 -18.88 -22.87
C LEU A 474 7.20 -20.33 -23.13
N HIS A 475 7.20 -21.13 -22.07
CA HIS A 475 6.90 -22.56 -22.10
C HIS A 475 5.76 -22.85 -21.13
N GLY A 476 4.76 -23.63 -21.53
CA GLY A 476 3.69 -24.04 -20.64
C GLY A 476 4.24 -24.69 -19.37
N LEU A 477 3.70 -24.33 -18.20
CA LEU A 477 4.15 -24.90 -16.93
C LEU A 477 3.85 -26.41 -16.83
N HIS A 478 2.71 -26.83 -17.39
CA HIS A 478 2.20 -28.21 -17.32
C HIS A 478 2.03 -28.87 -18.69
N ASP A 479 2.54 -28.23 -19.76
CA ASP A 479 2.45 -28.74 -21.12
C ASP A 479 3.79 -28.52 -21.82
N ASP A 480 4.69 -29.49 -21.67
CA ASP A 480 6.01 -29.49 -22.32
C ASP A 480 5.94 -29.76 -23.84
N GLN A 481 4.78 -30.19 -24.35
CA GLN A 481 4.57 -30.48 -25.78
C GLN A 481 4.03 -29.27 -26.54
N ALA A 482 3.43 -28.29 -25.84
CA ALA A 482 3.02 -27.04 -26.44
C ALA A 482 4.24 -26.29 -27.03
N PRO A 483 4.13 -25.74 -28.26
CA PRO A 483 5.22 -25.00 -28.87
C PRO A 483 5.54 -23.75 -28.06
N ALA A 484 6.82 -23.52 -27.81
CA ALA A 484 7.26 -22.36 -27.05
C ALA A 484 6.98 -21.06 -27.82
N LEU A 485 6.39 -20.08 -27.14
CA LEU A 485 6.17 -18.76 -27.72
C LEU A 485 7.44 -17.92 -27.57
N THR A 486 8.03 -17.52 -28.69
CA THR A 486 9.16 -16.57 -28.69
C THR A 486 8.66 -15.14 -28.61
N VAL A 487 9.24 -14.36 -27.71
CA VAL A 487 8.91 -12.95 -27.46
C VAL A 487 10.16 -12.08 -27.53
N ASP A 488 9.99 -10.81 -27.87
CA ASP A 488 11.09 -9.85 -28.03
C ASP A 488 11.44 -9.20 -26.69
N HIS A 489 10.42 -8.94 -25.86
CA HIS A 489 10.58 -8.34 -24.54
C HIS A 489 9.76 -9.09 -23.48
N LEU A 490 10.33 -9.17 -22.28
CA LEU A 490 9.65 -9.59 -21.06
C LEU A 490 9.62 -8.42 -20.09
N ILE A 491 8.43 -8.06 -19.63
CA ILE A 491 8.20 -7.07 -18.59
C ILE A 491 7.75 -7.79 -17.33
N GLU A 492 8.58 -7.76 -16.30
CA GLU A 492 8.22 -8.29 -14.98
C GLU A 492 7.34 -7.28 -14.25
N ALA A 493 6.03 -7.35 -14.47
CA ALA A 493 5.05 -6.43 -13.92
C ALA A 493 4.61 -6.85 -12.50
N ARG A 494 5.58 -6.87 -11.57
CA ARG A 494 5.39 -7.29 -10.17
C ARG A 494 5.93 -6.20 -9.24
N ALA A 495 5.31 -6.05 -8.08
CA ALA A 495 5.89 -5.22 -7.03
C ALA A 495 7.10 -5.96 -6.43
N LEU A 496 8.26 -5.30 -6.40
CA LEU A 496 9.43 -5.82 -5.71
C LEU A 496 9.22 -5.71 -4.19
N PRO A 497 9.72 -6.67 -3.39
CA PRO A 497 9.78 -6.52 -1.94
C PRO A 497 10.53 -5.23 -1.56
N SER A 498 10.08 -4.54 -0.51
CA SER A 498 10.76 -3.36 0.03
C SER A 498 11.83 -3.69 1.08
N GLY A 499 12.07 -4.98 1.32
CA GLY A 499 13.06 -5.49 2.26
C GLY A 499 14.50 -5.17 1.85
N LEU A 500 15.44 -5.32 2.79
CA LEU A 500 16.83 -4.94 2.61
C LEU A 500 17.56 -5.73 1.51
N SER A 501 17.19 -6.98 1.26
CA SER A 501 17.81 -7.81 0.21
C SER A 501 17.41 -7.39 -1.21
N ALA A 502 16.21 -6.84 -1.38
CA ALA A 502 15.68 -6.39 -2.68
C ALA A 502 15.75 -4.85 -2.85
N SER A 503 16.04 -4.10 -1.79
CA SER A 503 16.13 -2.66 -1.82
C SER A 503 17.38 -2.18 -2.56
N HIS A 504 17.16 -1.31 -3.55
CA HIS A 504 18.24 -0.60 -4.25
C HIS A 504 18.46 0.82 -3.68
N HIS A 505 17.92 1.12 -2.49
CA HIS A 505 18.03 2.46 -1.91
C HIS A 505 19.43 2.67 -1.31
N PRO A 506 20.27 3.60 -1.85
CA PRO A 506 21.68 3.72 -1.45
C PRO A 506 21.88 3.98 0.04
N LEU A 507 21.04 4.83 0.66
CA LEU A 507 21.13 5.11 2.09
C LEU A 507 20.85 3.88 2.97
N LEU A 508 19.94 2.99 2.57
CA LEU A 508 19.65 1.79 3.36
C LEU A 508 20.79 0.77 3.24
N ALA A 509 21.35 0.63 2.03
CA ALA A 509 22.54 -0.18 1.80
C ALA A 509 23.73 0.32 2.64
N ASP A 510 23.99 1.63 2.62
CA ASP A 510 25.06 2.28 3.40
C ASP A 510 24.89 2.06 4.92
N LEU A 511 23.69 2.25 5.46
CA LEU A 511 23.43 1.99 6.88
C LEU A 511 23.60 0.51 7.25
N LEU A 512 23.24 -0.41 6.35
CA LEU A 512 23.39 -1.84 6.56
C LEU A 512 24.88 -2.25 6.53
N GLU A 513 25.65 -1.75 5.57
CA GLU A 513 27.10 -1.98 5.44
C GLU A 513 27.88 -1.46 6.66
N GLN A 514 27.45 -0.33 7.23
CA GLN A 514 28.02 0.22 8.47
C GLN A 514 27.61 -0.55 9.74
N GLY A 515 26.71 -1.53 9.66
CA GLY A 515 26.20 -2.24 10.83
C GLY A 515 25.30 -1.39 11.72
N LEU A 516 24.64 -0.37 11.15
CA LEU A 516 23.74 0.54 11.87
C LEU A 516 22.30 0.06 11.85
N ILE A 517 21.93 -0.81 10.91
CA ILE A 517 20.59 -1.42 10.84
C ILE A 517 20.72 -2.93 10.60
N ARG A 518 19.62 -3.66 10.82
CA ARG A 518 19.49 -5.09 10.52
C ARG A 518 18.14 -5.39 9.90
N ALA A 519 18.03 -6.53 9.23
CA ALA A 519 16.74 -7.06 8.79
C ALA A 519 15.92 -7.59 9.99
N ALA A 520 14.61 -7.39 9.97
CA ALA A 520 13.69 -7.93 10.98
C ALA A 520 13.67 -9.47 10.93
N HIS A 521 13.59 -10.02 9.72
CA HIS A 521 13.55 -11.45 9.42
C HIS A 521 14.30 -11.76 8.11
N PRO A 522 14.48 -13.04 7.73
CA PRO A 522 14.89 -13.40 6.37
C PRO A 522 13.85 -13.03 5.30
N GLU A 523 14.27 -13.03 4.03
CA GLU A 523 13.39 -12.86 2.86
C GLU A 523 12.19 -13.82 2.93
N PRO A 524 10.94 -13.33 2.72
CA PRO A 524 10.56 -12.03 2.16
C PRO A 524 10.16 -10.95 3.19
N ALA A 525 10.47 -11.14 4.47
CA ALA A 525 10.05 -10.26 5.57
C ALA A 525 11.24 -9.43 6.14
N ASP A 526 12.17 -9.07 5.27
CA ASP A 526 13.50 -8.55 5.59
C ASP A 526 13.60 -7.01 5.55
N GLY A 527 12.50 -6.30 5.81
CA GLY A 527 12.55 -4.86 6.09
C GLY A 527 13.39 -4.54 7.32
N VAL A 528 13.68 -3.25 7.51
CA VAL A 528 14.51 -2.76 8.62
C VAL A 528 13.84 -3.04 9.95
N ASP A 529 14.59 -3.67 10.86
CA ASP A 529 14.14 -3.98 12.21
C ASP A 529 13.95 -2.70 13.04
N VAL A 530 12.71 -2.43 13.45
CA VAL A 530 12.34 -1.27 14.27
C VAL A 530 11.56 -1.66 15.52
N ASP A 531 11.73 -0.85 16.57
CA ASP A 531 10.90 -0.91 17.76
C ASP A 531 9.48 -0.33 17.52
N PRO A 532 8.54 -0.43 18.50
CA PRO A 532 7.19 0.11 18.36
C PRO A 532 7.09 1.64 18.15
N MET A 533 8.18 2.38 18.37
CA MET A 533 8.27 3.82 18.13
C MET A 533 8.87 4.14 16.76
N GLY A 534 9.29 3.13 16.00
CA GLY A 534 9.94 3.26 14.69
C GLY A 534 11.45 3.46 14.77
N ARG A 535 12.07 3.27 15.94
CA ARG A 535 13.53 3.40 16.08
C ARG A 535 14.23 2.17 15.55
N ALA A 536 15.28 2.38 14.75
CA ALA A 536 16.06 1.30 14.18
C ALA A 536 16.72 0.45 15.28
N ARG A 537 16.94 -0.83 15.00
CA ARG A 537 17.77 -1.70 15.83
C ARG A 537 19.13 -1.94 15.19
N TYR A 538 20.16 -1.92 16.03
CA TYR A 538 21.49 -2.41 15.68
C TYR A 538 21.50 -3.93 15.50
N PRO A 539 22.53 -4.51 14.86
CA PRO A 539 22.69 -5.96 14.74
C PRO A 539 22.57 -6.72 16.06
N ASP A 540 23.07 -6.15 17.16
CA ASP A 540 23.00 -6.72 18.52
C ASP A 540 21.60 -6.65 19.18
N GLY A 541 20.63 -6.01 18.52
CA GLY A 541 19.25 -5.85 18.97
C GLY A 541 18.99 -4.61 19.83
N THR A 542 20.03 -3.85 20.19
CA THR A 542 19.88 -2.57 20.88
C THR A 542 19.22 -1.54 19.96
N VAL A 543 18.55 -0.55 20.56
CA VAL A 543 17.72 0.42 19.83
C VAL A 543 18.46 1.74 19.69
N HIS A 544 18.43 2.33 18.50
CA HIS A 544 18.96 3.67 18.26
C HIS A 544 18.22 4.73 19.07
N ASP A 545 18.93 5.73 19.58
CA ASP A 545 18.30 6.89 20.22
C ASP A 545 17.92 8.00 19.23
N ARG A 546 18.44 7.95 17.99
CA ARG A 546 18.46 9.09 17.06
C ARG A 546 18.15 8.74 15.59
N LEU A 547 17.69 7.51 15.32
CA LEU A 547 17.37 7.04 13.97
C LEU A 547 15.98 6.38 13.95
N TRP A 548 15.06 6.99 13.22
CA TRP A 548 13.71 6.48 13.03
C TRP A 548 13.45 6.13 11.55
N LEU A 549 12.80 5.01 11.30
CA LEU A 549 12.37 4.60 9.96
C LEU A 549 10.88 4.32 9.96
N LEU A 550 10.17 4.84 8.96
CA LEU A 550 8.73 4.62 8.77
C LEU A 550 8.41 4.34 7.30
N GLY A 551 7.31 3.62 7.06
CA GLY A 551 6.84 3.35 5.72
C GLY A 551 7.42 2.06 5.12
N PRO A 552 7.44 1.92 3.79
CA PRO A 552 7.73 0.64 3.13
C PRO A 552 9.03 -0.04 3.54
N ALA A 553 10.06 0.72 3.92
CA ALA A 553 11.37 0.18 4.32
C ALA A 553 11.31 -0.71 5.58
N VAL A 554 10.25 -0.64 6.38
CA VAL A 554 10.06 -1.44 7.61
C VAL A 554 9.03 -2.58 7.44
N GLU A 555 8.65 -2.90 6.20
CA GLU A 555 7.77 -4.04 5.90
C GLU A 555 8.44 -5.35 6.32
N GLY A 556 7.84 -6.08 7.25
CA GLY A 556 8.47 -7.21 7.95
C GLY A 556 8.51 -6.98 9.45
N SER A 557 8.98 -5.80 9.90
CA SER A 557 8.81 -5.36 11.29
C SER A 557 7.38 -4.96 11.59
N THR A 558 6.73 -4.30 10.64
CA THR A 558 5.31 -3.97 10.69
C THR A 558 4.67 -4.35 9.37
N PHE A 559 3.38 -4.63 9.40
CA PHE A 559 2.64 -5.09 8.23
C PHE A 559 1.86 -3.98 7.53
N TYR A 560 1.95 -4.00 6.20
CA TYR A 560 1.18 -3.17 5.27
C TYR A 560 1.52 -1.68 5.38
N ASN A 561 2.70 -1.32 4.89
CA ASN A 561 3.23 0.04 4.88
C ASN A 561 3.14 0.75 3.51
N HIS A 562 2.58 0.08 2.49
CA HIS A 562 2.51 0.54 1.09
C HIS A 562 1.25 1.35 0.76
N TYR A 563 0.81 2.23 1.65
CA TYR A 563 -0.43 3.00 1.47
C TYR A 563 -0.25 4.50 1.73
N VAL A 564 -1.11 5.29 1.11
CA VAL A 564 -1.24 6.74 1.35
C VAL A 564 -2.22 6.94 2.52
N PRO A 565 -1.98 7.91 3.42
CA PRO A 565 -2.88 8.13 4.55
C PRO A 565 -4.33 8.40 4.13
N THR A 566 -5.24 8.08 5.04
CA THR A 566 -6.68 8.23 4.87
C THR A 566 -7.20 9.28 5.87
N PRO A 567 -8.39 9.87 5.66
CA PRO A 567 -8.99 10.80 6.62
C PRO A 567 -9.48 10.12 7.91
N ASP A 568 -9.36 8.80 8.03
CA ASP A 568 -9.73 8.03 9.22
C ASP A 568 -8.88 8.47 10.43
N PRO A 569 -9.48 8.84 11.57
CA PRO A 569 -8.73 9.15 12.79
C PRO A 569 -7.83 8.00 13.28
N HIS A 570 -8.15 6.75 12.93
CA HIS A 570 -7.36 5.57 13.25
C HIS A 570 -6.29 5.22 12.22
N CYS A 571 -6.10 6.06 11.18
CA CYS A 571 -5.07 5.84 10.18
C CYS A 571 -3.67 5.81 10.84
N LEU A 572 -3.01 4.65 10.78
CA LEU A 572 -1.73 4.43 11.48
C LEU A 572 -0.60 5.31 10.97
N ALA A 573 -0.60 5.68 9.68
CA ALA A 573 0.47 6.43 9.07
C ALA A 573 0.82 7.76 9.80
N PRO A 574 -0.14 8.69 9.99
CA PRO A 574 0.07 9.89 10.77
C PRO A 574 0.26 9.62 12.26
N LEU A 575 -0.39 8.59 12.83
CA LEU A 575 -0.22 8.23 14.24
C LEU A 575 1.20 7.75 14.56
N GLN A 576 1.80 6.96 13.67
CA GLN A 576 3.21 6.53 13.79
C GLN A 576 4.16 7.72 13.68
N ALA A 577 3.92 8.64 12.73
CA ALA A 577 4.70 9.87 12.62
C ALA A 577 4.64 10.71 13.90
N ARG A 578 3.45 10.83 14.50
CA ARG A 578 3.24 11.53 15.77
C ARG A 578 4.04 10.91 16.90
N ARG A 579 3.94 9.59 17.07
CA ARG A 579 4.68 8.83 18.10
C ARG A 579 6.19 9.02 17.95
N ALA A 580 6.70 8.88 16.72
CA ALA A 580 8.13 9.02 16.44
C ALA A 580 8.65 10.44 16.75
N VAL A 581 7.91 11.49 16.37
CA VAL A 581 8.29 12.88 16.64
C VAL A 581 8.24 13.20 18.15
N GLN A 582 7.23 12.70 18.87
CA GLN A 582 7.13 12.88 20.33
C GLN A 582 8.24 12.16 21.09
N ASP A 583 8.57 10.94 20.68
CA ASP A 583 9.66 10.15 21.24
C ASP A 583 11.01 10.84 21.02
N CYS A 584 11.27 11.34 19.80
CA CYS A 584 12.46 12.11 19.47
C CYS A 584 12.66 13.31 20.40
N LEU A 585 11.61 14.14 20.60
CA LEU A 585 11.70 15.28 21.51
C LEU A 585 12.01 14.85 22.95
N THR A 586 11.30 13.83 23.44
CA THR A 586 11.46 13.34 24.81
C THR A 586 12.90 12.90 25.07
N ARG A 587 13.48 12.15 24.13
CA ARG A 587 14.86 11.65 24.20
C ARG A 587 15.88 12.78 24.21
N LEU A 588 15.76 13.73 23.28
CA LEU A 588 16.71 14.82 23.15
C LEU A 588 16.65 15.78 24.35
N MET A 589 15.47 16.02 24.91
CA MET A 589 15.33 16.83 26.11
C MET A 589 15.88 16.16 27.38
N GLN A 590 15.77 14.83 27.50
CA GLN A 590 16.35 14.08 28.62
C GLN A 590 17.88 14.09 28.57
N GLN A 591 18.47 13.95 27.38
CA GLN A 591 19.92 13.98 27.20
C GLN A 591 20.53 15.35 27.51
N SER A 592 19.89 16.46 27.10
CA SER A 592 20.36 17.80 27.47
C SER A 592 20.34 18.03 28.98
N ARG A 593 19.33 17.51 29.69
CA ARG A 593 19.26 17.59 31.17
C ARG A 593 20.36 16.76 31.84
N ALA A 594 20.61 15.55 31.34
CA ALA A 594 21.66 14.68 31.87
C ALA A 594 23.05 15.33 31.69
N GLN A 595 23.34 15.90 30.50
CA GLN A 595 24.60 16.60 30.22
C GLN A 595 24.82 17.82 31.12
N LEU A 596 23.77 18.61 31.37
CA LEU A 596 23.81 19.75 32.30
C LEU A 596 24.07 19.29 33.75
N GLN A 597 23.46 18.19 34.20
CA GLN A 597 23.69 17.66 35.55
C GLN A 597 25.10 17.08 35.75
N THR A 598 25.67 16.40 34.76
CA THR A 598 27.08 15.98 34.81
C THR A 598 28.04 17.17 34.80
N SER A 599 27.71 18.26 34.10
CA SER A 599 28.55 19.46 34.05
C SER A 599 28.54 20.24 35.37
N VAL A 600 27.42 20.23 36.10
CA VAL A 600 27.28 20.86 37.43
C VAL A 600 27.92 20.03 38.53
N ASN A 601 27.99 18.70 38.39
CA ASN A 601 28.67 17.82 39.36
C ASN A 601 30.19 17.70 39.13
N CYS A 602 30.73 18.27 38.04
CA CYS A 602 32.16 18.34 37.75
C CYS A 602 32.76 19.74 37.96
N LEU A 603 31.94 20.70 38.40
CA LEU A 603 32.33 22.02 38.92
C LEU A 603 32.22 21.99 40.44
#